data_AF-A0A241VRD8-F1
#
_entry.id   AF-A0A241VRD8-F1
#
_cell.length_a   1.000
_cell.length_b   1.000
_cell.length_c   1.000
_cell.angle_alpha   90.00
_cell.angle_beta   90.00
_cell.angle_gamma   90.00
#
_symmetry.space_group_name_H-M   'P 1'
#
loop_
_entity.id
_entity.type
_entity.pdbx_description
1 polymer ?
#
loop_
_entity_poly.entity_id
_entity_poly.type
_entity_poly.pdbx_seq_one_letter_code
_entity_poly.pdbx_strand_id
1 'polypeptide(L)'
;MSKVSLIGNEYDIDMSIIKMEQVASHLVGLLRHRKISRSDLAQQLGWSKGRVTKVLSGDVNLTIKTITTITEKLGYDFDIIFHNNNYEKPKQPWQIDREKTTTDQIIIHQSVNNPNLVLELQTGDQVVNAVLEGKEKDFYVSVTPSYQLNSESIVNITPQLTLDTPSMNITYFKQNMKGMHHE
;
A
#
# COMPACT_ATOMS: atom_id res chain seq x y z
N MET A 1 -23.27 -5.12 -7.29
CA MET A 1 -23.14 -5.16 -5.84
C MET A 1 -22.15 -6.25 -5.48
N SER A 2 -20.85 -5.92 -5.42
CA SER A 2 -19.81 -6.86 -4.98
C SER A 2 -19.63 -6.69 -3.48
N LYS A 3 -19.55 -7.81 -2.77
CA LYS A 3 -19.46 -7.85 -1.31
C LYS A 3 -18.00 -7.93 -0.89
N VAL A 4 -17.58 -7.06 0.03
CA VAL A 4 -16.28 -7.16 0.71
C VAL A 4 -16.55 -7.32 2.20
N SER A 5 -15.92 -8.34 2.80
CA SER A 5 -15.99 -8.57 4.24
C SER A 5 -14.86 -7.82 4.93
N LEU A 6 -15.21 -6.80 5.71
CA LEU A 6 -14.32 -6.15 6.66
C LEU A 6 -14.91 -6.37 8.05
N ILE A 7 -14.17 -7.06 8.92
CA ILE A 7 -14.52 -7.24 10.34
C ILE A 7 -15.95 -7.78 10.53
N GLY A 8 -16.27 -8.90 9.89
CA GLY A 8 -17.55 -9.62 10.09
C GLY A 8 -18.80 -8.94 9.53
N ASN A 9 -18.69 -7.73 8.97
CA ASN A 9 -19.80 -7.03 8.33
C ASN A 9 -19.66 -7.11 6.80
N GLU A 10 -20.78 -7.43 6.14
CA GLU A 10 -20.90 -7.47 4.69
C GLU A 10 -21.28 -6.07 4.20
N TYR A 11 -20.35 -5.42 3.49
CA TYR A 11 -20.62 -4.12 2.88
C TYR A 11 -20.93 -4.31 1.39
N ASP A 12 -22.03 -3.70 0.95
CA ASP A 12 -22.33 -3.59 -0.47
C ASP A 12 -21.53 -2.42 -1.04
N ILE A 13 -20.51 -2.72 -1.83
CA ILE A 13 -19.63 -1.70 -2.41
C ILE A 13 -19.99 -1.56 -3.89
N ASP A 14 -20.27 -0.31 -4.27
CA ASP A 14 -20.34 0.04 -5.67
C ASP A 14 -18.92 -0.01 -6.27
N MET A 15 -18.66 -1.07 -7.03
CA MET A 15 -17.39 -1.28 -7.73
C MET A 15 -17.06 -0.15 -8.70
N SER A 16 -18.05 0.65 -9.13
CA SER A 16 -17.82 1.84 -9.96
C SER A 16 -16.92 2.84 -9.24
N ILE A 17 -17.05 2.99 -7.92
CA ILE A 17 -16.25 3.90 -7.08
C ILE A 17 -14.78 3.48 -7.11
N ILE A 18 -14.51 2.19 -6.88
CA ILE A 18 -13.16 1.62 -6.94
C ILE A 18 -12.56 1.82 -8.34
N LYS A 19 -13.36 1.66 -9.39
CA LYS A 19 -12.90 1.86 -10.78
C LYS A 19 -12.58 3.32 -11.08
N MET A 20 -13.37 4.28 -10.59
CA MET A 20 -13.10 5.70 -10.73
C MET A 20 -11.78 6.09 -10.03
N GLU A 21 -11.57 5.60 -8.81
CA GLU A 21 -10.34 5.83 -8.05
C GLU A 21 -9.12 5.21 -8.77
N GLN A 22 -9.25 3.99 -9.29
CA GLN A 22 -8.20 3.33 -10.07
C GLN A 22 -7.79 4.17 -11.28
N VAL A 23 -8.75 4.65 -12.09
CA VAL A 23 -8.47 5.47 -13.26
C VAL A 23 -7.80 6.79 -12.86
N ALA A 24 -8.30 7.48 -11.83
CA ALA A 24 -7.70 8.71 -11.35
C ALA A 24 -6.25 8.50 -10.85
N SER A 25 -6.01 7.41 -10.12
CA SER A 25 -4.67 7.03 -9.65
C SER A 25 -3.72 6.76 -10.82
N HIS A 26 -4.17 6.07 -11.88
CA HIS A 26 -3.39 5.87 -13.10
C HIS A 26 -3.05 7.19 -13.79
N LEU A 27 -3.99 8.13 -13.89
CA LEU A 27 -3.70 9.46 -14.43
C LEU A 27 -2.67 10.22 -13.59
N VAL A 28 -2.77 10.19 -12.26
CA VAL A 28 -1.77 10.80 -11.37
C VAL A 28 -0.40 10.14 -11.52
N GLY A 29 -0.36 8.81 -11.63
CA GLY A 29 0.85 8.05 -11.92
C GLY A 29 1.50 8.50 -13.23
N LEU A 30 0.70 8.70 -14.27
CA LEU A 30 1.17 9.18 -15.57
C LEU A 30 1.75 10.60 -15.50
N LEU A 31 1.12 11.52 -14.77
CA LEU A 31 1.64 12.88 -14.54
C LEU A 31 3.02 12.83 -13.88
N ARG A 32 3.16 12.04 -12.80
CA ARG A 32 4.43 11.87 -12.09
C ARG A 32 5.50 11.28 -12.99
N HIS A 33 5.15 10.25 -13.75
CA HIS A 33 6.05 9.62 -14.72
C HIS A 33 6.57 10.62 -15.76
N ARG A 34 5.72 11.54 -16.21
CA ARG A 34 6.08 12.62 -17.14
C ARG A 34 6.66 13.86 -16.47
N LYS A 35 6.81 13.87 -15.14
CA LYS A 35 7.29 15.01 -14.34
C LYS A 35 6.48 16.30 -14.57
N ILE A 36 5.17 16.17 -14.78
CA ILE A 36 4.24 17.28 -15.01
C ILE A 36 3.44 17.53 -13.73
N SER A 37 3.38 18.80 -13.28
CA SER A 37 2.56 19.18 -12.13
C SER A 37 1.07 19.34 -12.51
N ARG A 38 0.18 19.33 -11.51
CA ARG A 38 -1.25 19.59 -11.72
C ARG A 38 -1.51 20.99 -12.30
N SER A 39 -0.71 21.98 -11.91
CA SER A 39 -0.77 23.34 -12.45
C SER A 39 -0.36 23.40 -13.91
N ASP A 40 0.68 22.66 -14.29
CA ASP A 40 1.15 22.62 -15.68
C ASP A 40 0.11 21.94 -16.57
N LEU A 41 -0.49 20.85 -16.10
CA LEU A 41 -1.59 20.19 -16.81
C LEU A 41 -2.78 21.15 -17.00
N ALA A 42 -3.15 21.88 -15.94
CA ALA A 42 -4.23 22.86 -16.01
C ALA A 42 -3.96 23.93 -17.08
N GLN A 43 -2.74 24.48 -17.10
CA GLN A 43 -2.31 25.46 -18.09
C GLN A 43 -2.33 24.87 -19.51
N GLN A 44 -1.78 23.67 -19.68
CA GLN A 44 -1.69 22.97 -20.96
C GLN A 44 -3.04 22.61 -21.56
N LEU A 45 -4.06 22.35 -20.72
CA LEU A 45 -5.42 22.03 -21.15
C LEU A 45 -6.35 23.25 -21.18
N GLY A 46 -5.90 24.41 -20.71
CA GLY A 46 -6.77 25.58 -20.53
C GLY A 46 -7.87 25.36 -19.48
N TRP A 47 -7.60 24.53 -18.47
CA TRP A 47 -8.55 24.20 -17.40
C TRP A 47 -8.24 24.98 -16.13
N SER A 48 -9.26 25.14 -15.27
CA SER A 48 -9.03 25.64 -13.91
C SER A 48 -8.30 24.60 -13.06
N LYS A 49 -7.49 25.06 -12.11
CA LYS A 49 -6.82 24.17 -11.13
C LYS A 49 -7.82 23.29 -10.39
N GLY A 50 -8.96 23.86 -9.99
CA GLY A 50 -10.04 23.12 -9.32
C GLY A 50 -10.61 21.99 -10.17
N ARG A 51 -10.77 22.21 -11.49
CA ARG A 51 -11.21 21.14 -12.41
C ARG A 51 -10.19 20.01 -12.48
N VAL A 52 -8.89 20.33 -12.58
CA VAL A 52 -7.84 19.30 -12.61
C VAL A 52 -7.80 18.52 -11.29
N THR A 53 -7.84 19.19 -10.15
CA THR A 53 -7.89 18.52 -8.84
C THR A 53 -9.09 17.58 -8.73
N LYS A 54 -10.27 18.04 -9.16
CA LYS A 54 -11.50 17.24 -9.12
C LYS A 54 -11.42 16.01 -10.03
N VAL A 55 -10.87 16.16 -11.24
CA VAL A 55 -10.69 15.03 -12.17
C VAL A 55 -9.70 13.99 -11.63
N LEU A 56 -8.64 14.44 -10.96
CA LEU A 56 -7.61 13.57 -10.41
C LEU A 56 -7.93 13.04 -9.00
N SER A 57 -9.07 13.40 -8.41
CA SER A 57 -9.42 12.94 -7.05
C SER A 57 -10.00 11.53 -7.01
N GLY A 58 -10.62 11.07 -8.11
CA GLY A 58 -11.32 9.79 -8.16
C GLY A 58 -12.78 9.85 -7.70
N ASP A 59 -13.26 11.01 -7.23
CA ASP A 59 -14.63 11.19 -6.73
C ASP A 59 -15.65 11.50 -7.83
N VAL A 60 -15.19 11.67 -9.08
CA VAL A 60 -16.03 12.02 -10.21
C VAL A 60 -16.02 10.93 -11.27
N ASN A 61 -17.19 10.71 -11.86
CA ASN A 61 -17.31 9.86 -13.03
C ASN A 61 -16.62 10.53 -14.23
N LEU A 62 -15.45 9.99 -14.60
CA LEU A 62 -14.67 10.48 -15.71
C LEU A 62 -15.23 9.96 -17.03
N THR A 63 -15.51 10.88 -17.95
CA THR A 63 -15.85 10.49 -19.32
C THR A 63 -14.61 10.01 -20.07
N ILE A 64 -14.79 9.10 -21.03
CA ILE A 64 -13.71 8.67 -21.95
C ILE A 64 -13.05 9.90 -22.58
N LYS A 65 -13.85 10.88 -23.03
CA LYS A 65 -13.35 12.14 -23.59
C LYS A 65 -12.37 12.85 -22.64
N THR A 66 -12.66 12.90 -21.34
CA THR A 66 -11.77 13.53 -20.35
C THR A 66 -10.45 12.77 -20.25
N ILE A 67 -10.50 11.44 -20.20
CA ILE A 67 -9.32 10.57 -20.07
C ILE A 67 -8.45 10.69 -21.31
N THR A 68 -9.04 10.58 -22.51
CA THR A 68 -8.34 10.73 -23.80
C THR A 68 -7.70 12.12 -23.93
N THR A 69 -8.42 13.19 -23.58
CA THR A 69 -7.88 14.56 -23.63
C THR A 69 -6.60 14.71 -22.78
N ILE A 70 -6.59 14.11 -21.58
CA ILE A 70 -5.43 14.18 -20.68
C ILE A 70 -4.28 13.32 -21.23
N THR A 71 -4.56 12.08 -21.61
CA THR A 71 -3.54 11.13 -22.09
C THR A 71 -2.89 11.60 -23.38
N GLU A 72 -3.68 12.07 -24.36
CA GLU A 72 -3.16 12.67 -25.60
C GLU A 72 -2.22 13.83 -25.30
N LYS A 73 -2.59 14.72 -24.37
CA LYS A 73 -1.75 15.86 -24.01
C LYS A 73 -0.42 15.45 -23.38
N LEU A 74 -0.41 14.32 -22.67
CA LEU A 74 0.79 13.75 -22.06
C LEU A 74 1.63 12.92 -23.05
N GLY A 75 1.12 12.66 -24.26
CA GLY A 75 1.76 11.87 -25.31
C GLY A 75 1.51 10.36 -25.17
N TYR A 76 0.36 9.98 -24.62
CA TYR A 76 -0.06 8.59 -24.42
C TYR A 76 -1.44 8.35 -25.01
N ASP A 77 -1.75 7.08 -25.25
CA ASP A 77 -3.10 6.62 -25.60
C ASP A 77 -3.78 5.96 -24.39
N PHE A 78 -5.09 5.74 -24.48
CA PHE A 78 -5.90 5.08 -23.45
C PHE A 78 -6.65 3.89 -24.03
N ASP A 79 -6.32 2.69 -23.55
CA ASP A 79 -6.97 1.44 -23.92
C ASP A 79 -7.84 0.85 -22.79
N ILE A 80 -8.90 0.15 -23.19
CA ILE A 80 -9.77 -0.61 -22.28
C ILE A 80 -9.50 -2.10 -22.48
N ILE A 81 -9.06 -2.77 -21.42
CA ILE A 81 -8.70 -4.20 -21.44
C ILE A 81 -9.62 -4.96 -20.48
N PHE A 82 -10.39 -5.89 -21.02
CA PHE A 82 -11.22 -6.82 -20.24
C PHE A 82 -10.39 -8.02 -19.82
N HIS A 83 -10.43 -8.37 -18.55
CA HIS A 83 -9.58 -9.41 -17.99
C HIS A 83 -10.30 -10.25 -16.93
N ASN A 84 -9.85 -11.49 -16.74
CA ASN A 84 -10.28 -12.35 -15.64
C ASN A 84 -9.22 -12.37 -14.52
N ASN A 85 -9.40 -13.21 -13.50
CA ASN A 85 -8.48 -13.32 -12.37
C ASN A 85 -7.13 -13.97 -12.73
N ASN A 86 -7.08 -14.74 -13.81
CA ASN A 86 -5.88 -15.45 -14.27
C ASN A 86 -5.12 -14.66 -15.35
N TYR A 87 -5.59 -13.47 -15.69
CA TYR A 87 -5.01 -12.64 -16.72
C TYR A 87 -3.91 -11.76 -16.13
N GLU A 88 -2.72 -11.85 -16.70
CA GLU A 88 -1.61 -10.96 -16.36
C GLU A 88 -1.94 -9.55 -16.85
N LYS A 89 -2.17 -8.63 -15.92
CA LYS A 89 -2.54 -7.25 -16.25
C LYS A 89 -1.40 -6.56 -17.00
N PRO A 90 -1.69 -5.78 -18.05
CA PRO A 90 -0.69 -4.96 -18.72
C PRO A 90 -0.07 -4.01 -17.69
N LYS A 91 1.26 -3.94 -17.72
CA LYS A 91 2.01 -3.05 -16.84
C LYS A 91 1.87 -1.62 -17.33
N GLN A 92 1.70 -0.70 -16.40
CA GLN A 92 1.72 0.73 -16.71
C GLN A 92 3.15 1.19 -17.02
N PRO A 93 3.35 2.26 -17.81
CA PRO A 93 4.68 2.74 -18.20
C PRO A 93 5.64 2.92 -17.00
N TRP A 94 5.14 3.51 -15.91
CA TRP A 94 5.93 3.72 -14.69
C TRP A 94 6.23 2.46 -13.87
N GLN A 95 5.57 1.34 -14.14
CA GLN A 95 5.90 0.05 -13.53
C GLN A 95 7.04 -0.62 -14.29
N ILE A 96 7.00 -0.57 -15.63
CA ILE A 96 8.03 -1.14 -16.50
C ILE A 96 9.39 -0.47 -16.25
N ASP A 97 9.42 0.85 -16.15
CA ASP A 97 10.68 1.57 -15.95
C ASP A 97 11.28 1.33 -14.56
N ARG A 98 10.44 1.09 -13.55
CA ARG A 98 10.89 0.77 -12.18
C ARG A 98 11.53 -0.62 -12.12
N GLU A 99 11.00 -1.59 -12.86
CA GLU A 99 11.60 -2.93 -12.98
C GLU A 99 12.96 -2.89 -13.66
N LYS A 100 13.16 -2.01 -14.65
CA LYS A 100 14.48 -1.79 -15.27
C LYS A 100 15.52 -1.21 -14.29
N THR A 101 15.10 -0.42 -13.29
CA THR A 101 16.01 0.18 -12.29
C THR A 101 16.32 -0.77 -11.13
N THR A 102 15.53 -1.83 -10.93
CA THR A 102 15.68 -2.75 -9.78
C THR A 102 16.87 -3.72 -9.95
N THR A 103 17.50 -3.75 -11.12
CA THR A 103 18.69 -4.58 -11.37
C THR A 103 19.99 -3.94 -10.83
N ASP A 104 19.95 -2.68 -10.40
CA ASP A 104 21.09 -2.02 -9.76
C ASP A 104 21.18 -2.48 -8.30
N GLN A 105 21.91 -3.56 -8.07
CA GLN A 105 22.32 -3.97 -6.74
C GLN A 105 23.08 -2.80 -6.07
N ILE A 106 22.69 -2.43 -4.85
CA ILE A 106 23.44 -1.46 -4.06
C ILE A 106 24.80 -2.09 -3.72
N ILE A 107 25.83 -1.74 -4.49
CA ILE A 107 27.22 -2.04 -4.13
C ILE A 107 27.63 -0.98 -3.10
N ILE A 108 27.60 -1.33 -1.82
CA ILE A 108 28.17 -0.48 -0.76
C ILE A 108 29.69 -0.51 -0.93
N HIS A 109 30.24 0.44 -1.69
CA HIS A 109 31.67 0.73 -1.66
C HIS A 109 31.99 1.31 -0.27
N GLN A 110 32.62 0.51 0.59
CA GLN A 110 33.25 0.99 1.82
C GLN A 110 34.42 1.92 1.44
N SER A 111 34.11 3.16 1.11
CA SER A 111 35.10 4.23 1.05
C SER A 111 35.39 4.69 2.48
N VAL A 112 36.66 4.92 2.77
CA VAL A 112 37.27 5.18 4.09
C VAL A 112 36.80 6.50 4.76
N ASN A 113 35.74 7.13 4.26
CA ASN A 113 35.08 8.27 4.90
C ASN A 113 33.71 7.84 5.40
N ASN A 114 33.61 7.53 6.70
CA ASN A 114 32.36 7.15 7.38
C ASN A 114 31.22 8.09 6.99
N PRO A 115 30.27 7.68 6.12
CA PRO A 115 29.08 8.47 5.91
C PRO A 115 28.29 8.47 7.22
N ASN A 116 27.91 9.65 7.72
CA ASN A 116 26.98 9.75 8.84
C ASN A 116 25.62 9.25 8.37
N LEU A 117 25.36 7.96 8.56
CA LEU A 117 24.09 7.33 8.28
C LEU A 117 23.18 7.53 9.49
N VAL A 118 22.12 8.32 9.32
CA VAL A 118 21.05 8.45 10.32
C VAL A 118 19.86 7.64 9.84
N LEU A 119 19.51 6.60 10.60
CA LEU A 119 18.33 5.78 10.34
C LEU A 119 17.18 6.30 11.19
N GLU A 120 16.08 6.66 10.54
CA GLU A 120 14.84 7.13 11.19
C GLU A 120 13.70 6.17 10.85
N LEU A 121 13.04 5.62 11.87
CA LEU A 121 11.89 4.74 11.68
C LEU A 121 10.63 5.58 11.50
N GLN A 122 10.01 5.49 10.33
CA GLN A 122 8.77 6.19 10.00
C GLN A 122 7.69 5.21 9.55
N THR A 123 6.46 5.42 10.03
CA THR A 123 5.29 4.68 9.52
C THR A 123 4.89 5.19 8.14
N GLY A 124 4.10 4.38 7.41
CA GLY A 124 3.59 4.80 6.09
C GLY A 124 2.83 6.14 6.15
N ASP A 125 2.00 6.34 7.17
CA ASP A 125 1.23 7.57 7.35
C ASP A 125 2.15 8.78 7.62
N GLN A 126 3.23 8.59 8.38
CA GLN A 126 4.21 9.65 8.65
C GLN A 126 4.94 10.06 7.37
N VAL A 127 5.31 9.09 6.53
CA VAL A 127 5.92 9.36 5.22
C VAL A 127 4.96 10.13 4.32
N VAL A 128 3.70 9.71 4.26
CA VAL A 128 2.67 10.39 3.46
C VAL A 128 2.46 11.83 3.93
N ASN A 129 2.33 12.06 5.23
CA ASN A 129 2.16 13.40 5.78
C ASN A 129 3.38 14.29 5.50
N ALA A 130 4.61 13.77 5.63
CA ALA A 130 5.82 14.52 5.29
C ALA A 130 5.83 14.97 3.82
N VAL A 131 5.40 14.11 2.89
CA VAL A 131 5.27 14.44 1.46
C VAL A 131 4.20 15.51 1.22
N LEU A 132 3.08 15.44 1.95
CA LEU A 132 2.02 16.44 1.84
C LEU A 132 2.44 17.81 2.40
N GLU A 133 3.32 17.82 3.41
CA GLU A 133 3.87 19.03 4.03
C GLU A 133 5.10 19.61 3.31
N GLY A 134 5.60 18.95 2.26
CA GLY A 134 6.82 19.38 1.56
C GLY A 134 8.12 19.13 2.35
N LYS A 135 8.10 18.17 3.28
CA LYS A 135 9.24 17.75 4.12
C LYS A 135 9.71 16.34 3.76
N GLU A 136 9.48 15.92 2.53
CA GLU A 136 9.91 14.62 2.03
C GLU A 136 11.44 14.46 2.09
N LYS A 137 11.87 13.21 2.24
CA LYS A 137 13.27 12.81 2.10
C LYS A 137 13.51 12.34 0.68
N ASP A 138 14.76 12.48 0.23
CA ASP A 138 15.16 12.05 -1.12
C ASP A 138 15.00 10.54 -1.32
N PHE A 139 15.19 9.75 -0.26
CA PHE A 139 15.13 8.30 -0.30
C PHE A 139 14.42 7.72 0.93
N TYR A 140 13.66 6.64 0.70
CA TYR A 140 12.99 5.86 1.73
C TYR A 140 13.33 4.38 1.54
N VAL A 141 13.64 3.69 2.64
CA VAL A 141 13.88 2.24 2.67
C VAL A 141 12.73 1.59 3.43
N SER A 142 11.99 0.69 2.79
CA SER A 142 10.94 -0.10 3.44
C SER A 142 11.46 -1.49 3.78
N VAL A 143 11.30 -1.90 5.04
CA VAL A 143 11.56 -3.27 5.48
C VAL A 143 10.24 -4.02 5.54
N THR A 144 10.07 -5.03 4.70
CA THR A 144 8.95 -5.96 4.80
C THR A 144 9.40 -7.16 5.62
N PRO A 145 8.77 -7.46 6.77
CA PRO A 145 9.09 -8.67 7.52
C PRO A 145 8.74 -9.88 6.66
N SER A 146 9.75 -10.70 6.35
CA SER A 146 9.54 -12.01 5.76
C SER A 146 9.20 -12.98 6.89
N TYR A 147 7.91 -13.29 7.06
CA TYR A 147 7.53 -14.41 7.90
C TYR A 147 7.84 -15.69 7.14
N GLN A 148 8.89 -16.42 7.53
CA GLN A 148 8.97 -17.83 7.18
C GLN A 148 7.79 -18.51 7.85
N LEU A 149 6.87 -19.08 7.06
CA LEU A 149 5.96 -20.09 7.59
C LEU A 149 6.85 -21.20 8.12
N ASN A 150 7.00 -21.29 9.44
CA ASN A 150 7.42 -22.53 10.06
C ASN A 150 6.33 -23.54 9.70
N SER A 151 6.61 -24.41 8.73
CA SER A 151 5.85 -25.64 8.57
C SER A 151 5.91 -26.37 9.91
N GLU A 152 4.79 -26.43 10.64
CA GLU A 152 4.67 -27.25 11.82
C GLU A 152 4.97 -28.69 11.42
N SER A 153 6.18 -29.14 11.72
CA SER A 153 6.50 -30.56 11.70
C SER A 153 5.70 -31.22 12.81
N ILE A 154 4.65 -31.95 12.43
CA ILE A 154 3.91 -32.84 13.33
C ILE A 154 4.90 -33.88 13.84
N VAL A 155 5.37 -33.70 15.08
CA VAL A 155 6.09 -34.74 15.80
C VAL A 155 5.02 -35.68 16.38
N ASN A 156 4.90 -36.88 15.81
CA ASN A 156 4.06 -37.93 16.40
C ASN A 156 4.71 -38.40 17.70
N ILE A 157 4.22 -37.90 18.83
CA ILE A 157 4.58 -38.41 20.15
C ILE A 157 3.62 -39.56 20.45
N THR A 158 4.13 -40.79 20.49
CA THR A 158 3.35 -41.95 20.96
C THR A 158 3.44 -41.98 22.49
N PRO A 159 2.33 -41.87 23.24
CA PRO A 159 2.39 -41.92 24.70
C PRO A 159 2.65 -43.35 25.18
N GLN A 160 3.76 -43.56 25.88
CA GLN A 160 3.99 -44.76 26.70
C GLN A 160 3.42 -44.49 28.09
N LEU A 161 2.33 -45.19 28.43
CA LEU A 161 1.74 -45.19 29.77
C LEU A 161 2.58 -46.08 30.69
N THR A 162 3.35 -45.49 31.58
CA THR A 162 3.84 -46.18 32.78
C THR A 162 3.09 -45.63 33.99
N LEU A 163 2.24 -46.49 34.54
CA LEU A 163 1.50 -46.31 35.78
C LEU A 163 2.50 -46.31 36.95
N ASP A 164 2.54 -45.25 37.76
CA ASP A 164 2.65 -45.32 39.23
C ASP A 164 2.68 -43.91 39.85
N THR A 165 1.59 -43.57 40.54
CA THR A 165 1.36 -42.40 41.43
C THR A 165 2.15 -42.53 42.76
N PRO A 166 2.28 -41.51 43.67
CA PRO A 166 1.39 -40.35 43.87
C PRO A 166 1.98 -38.97 44.29
N SER A 167 1.14 -37.95 44.01
CA SER A 167 0.87 -36.67 44.72
C SER A 167 1.98 -35.65 45.01
N MET A 168 1.78 -34.40 44.55
CA MET A 168 1.55 -33.25 45.45
C MET A 168 1.13 -31.94 44.74
N ASN A 169 -0.03 -31.43 45.18
CA ASN A 169 -0.54 -30.06 45.37
C ASN A 169 -0.15 -28.90 44.42
N ILE A 170 -1.18 -28.32 43.79
CA ILE A 170 -1.16 -27.02 43.12
C ILE A 170 -1.80 -25.97 44.05
N THR A 171 -1.07 -24.92 44.39
CA THR A 171 -1.62 -23.72 45.07
C THR A 171 -1.82 -22.61 44.05
N TYR A 172 -3.06 -22.16 43.88
CA TYR A 172 -3.42 -20.99 43.05
C TYR A 172 -3.40 -19.71 43.89
N PHE A 173 -2.72 -18.66 43.41
CA PHE A 173 -2.92 -17.29 43.89
C PHE A 173 -3.82 -16.52 42.92
N LYS A 174 -4.97 -16.07 43.42
CA LYS A 174 -5.96 -15.27 42.69
C LYS A 174 -5.89 -13.83 43.22
N GLN A 175 -5.54 -12.87 42.37
CA GLN A 175 -5.46 -11.46 42.75
C GLN A 175 -6.78 -10.76 42.38
N ASN A 176 -7.51 -10.27 43.39
CA ASN A 176 -8.80 -9.56 43.23
C ASN A 176 -8.56 -8.08 42.95
N MET A 177 -9.20 -7.55 41.90
CA MET A 177 -9.41 -6.11 41.70
C MET A 177 -10.62 -5.65 42.55
N LYS A 178 -10.43 -4.61 43.37
CA LYS A 178 -11.52 -3.97 44.13
C LYS A 178 -11.82 -2.61 43.50
N GLY A 179 -12.98 -2.53 42.84
CA GLY A 179 -13.59 -1.27 42.42
C GLY A 179 -14.20 -0.54 43.62
N MET A 180 -14.12 0.79 43.58
CA MET A 180 -14.61 1.72 44.58
C MET A 180 -15.82 2.46 43.98
N HIS A 181 -16.98 2.39 44.62
CA HIS A 181 -18.12 3.27 44.32
C HIS A 181 -18.67 3.86 45.62
N HIS A 182 -19.04 5.14 45.51
CA HIS A 182 -19.66 6.03 46.48
C HIS A 182 -20.97 5.53 47.08
N GLU A 183 -21.19 5.89 48.35
CA GLU A 183 -22.22 6.86 48.77
C GLU A 183 -21.68 7.74 49.90
#